data_AF-W2TFY4-F1
#
_entry.id   AF-W2TFY4-F1
#
_cell.length_a   1.000
_cell.length_b   1.000
_cell.length_c   1.000
_cell.angle_alpha   90.00
_cell.angle_beta   90.00
_cell.angle_gamma   90.00
#
_symmetry.space_group_name_H-M   'P 1'
#
loop_
_entity.id
_entity.type
_entity.pdbx_description
1 polymer ?
#
loop_
_entity_poly.entity_id
_entity_poly.type
_entity_poly.pdbx_seq_one_letter_code
_entity_poly.pdbx_strand_id
1 'polypeptide(L)'
;MYGYERKWLLLAELIEHYRIQGIDHFYLYIKDMDNYTFKLIKYYEKIGIAEVIRFREYNDRPGQEWQLVGTQDCLQRSRHHSRYAIFQDLDERIVPAGDVKLRNLIKETMEISGKIAMISFVGERVERTSRVPLEYKVLLMWVHHVEVYFPGYTGYELPPEKAILRHYRDLTRANLTRRLRPITHWFMYTKIGYPAKLMPLLYRQVETTLNQVYTVSNQTTNLNI
;
A
#
# COMPACT_ATOMS: atom_id res chain seq x y z
N MET A 1 8.30 3.91 4.74
CA MET A 1 7.87 5.22 4.19
C MET A 1 8.99 6.23 4.41
N TYR A 2 9.33 6.98 3.36
CA TYR A 2 10.54 7.79 3.26
C TYR A 2 10.22 9.15 2.65
N GLY A 3 11.00 10.18 2.94
CA GLY A 3 10.88 11.52 2.37
C GLY A 3 9.67 12.35 2.88
N TYR A 4 9.77 13.67 2.70
CA TYR A 4 8.81 14.67 3.17
C TYR A 4 7.76 15.08 2.11
N GLU A 5 7.68 14.40 0.97
CA GLU A 5 6.59 14.59 0.03
C GLU A 5 5.28 14.02 0.56
N ARG A 6 4.16 14.69 0.25
CA ARG A 6 2.83 14.36 0.77
C ARG A 6 2.32 13.02 0.24
N LYS A 7 2.08 12.07 1.14
CA LYS A 7 1.68 10.68 0.85
C LYS A 7 0.30 10.31 1.41
N TRP A 8 -0.36 11.23 2.13
CA TRP A 8 -1.67 11.05 2.78
C TRP A 8 -2.68 10.29 1.93
N LEU A 9 -2.79 10.62 0.64
CA LEU A 9 -3.77 10.02 -0.23
C LEU A 9 -3.43 8.56 -0.55
N LEU A 10 -2.21 8.29 -1.03
CA LEU A 10 -1.72 6.93 -1.28
C LEU A 10 -1.80 6.03 -0.04
N LEU A 11 -1.58 6.60 1.16
CA LEU A 11 -1.70 5.89 2.43
C LEU A 11 -3.16 5.55 2.77
N ALA A 12 -4.06 6.53 2.72
CA ALA A 12 -5.48 6.32 3.02
C ALA A 12 -6.07 5.22 2.14
N GLU A 13 -5.80 5.33 0.85
CA GLU A 13 -6.21 4.35 -0.15
C GLU A 13 -5.62 2.96 0.04
N LEU A 14 -4.38 2.83 0.51
CA LEU A 14 -3.78 1.54 0.80
C LEU A 14 -4.57 0.88 1.93
N ILE A 15 -4.71 1.61 3.04
CA ILE A 15 -5.36 1.10 4.24
C ILE A 15 -6.82 0.75 3.95
N GLU A 16 -7.62 1.66 3.39
CA GLU A 16 -9.02 1.36 3.08
C GLU A 16 -9.19 0.27 2.01
N HIS A 17 -8.32 0.19 1.00
CA HIS A 17 -8.34 -0.91 0.03
C HIS A 17 -8.16 -2.27 0.72
N TYR A 18 -7.13 -2.39 1.57
CA TYR A 18 -6.87 -3.64 2.27
C TYR A 18 -7.95 -3.94 3.32
N ARG A 19 -8.56 -2.93 3.97
CA ARG A 19 -9.74 -3.14 4.84
C ARG A 19 -10.93 -3.72 4.08
N ILE A 20 -11.24 -3.22 2.88
CA ILE A 20 -12.28 -3.80 2.00
C ILE A 20 -11.97 -5.27 1.68
N GLN A 21 -10.70 -5.55 1.36
CA GLN A 21 -10.17 -6.89 1.11
C GLN A 21 -10.08 -7.79 2.36
N GLY A 22 -10.41 -7.25 3.53
CA GLY A 22 -10.42 -7.97 4.80
C GLY A 22 -9.03 -8.10 5.42
N ILE A 23 -8.25 -7.03 5.52
CA ILE A 23 -7.07 -6.95 6.39
C ILE A 23 -7.49 -6.22 7.68
N ASP A 24 -7.11 -6.79 8.83
CA ASP A 24 -7.53 -6.31 10.16
C ASP A 24 -6.55 -5.34 10.83
N HIS A 25 -5.25 -5.40 10.49
CA HIS A 25 -4.20 -4.63 11.16
C HIS A 25 -3.06 -4.25 10.20
N PHE A 26 -2.41 -3.10 10.46
CA PHE A 26 -1.39 -2.50 9.60
C PHE A 26 -0.12 -2.10 10.37
N TYR A 27 1.05 -2.46 9.86
CA TYR A 27 2.33 -1.98 10.36
C TYR A 27 2.89 -0.87 9.47
N LEU A 28 3.00 0.34 10.03
CA LEU A 28 3.45 1.53 9.30
C LEU A 28 4.90 1.88 9.68
N TYR A 29 5.83 1.46 8.83
CA TYR A 29 7.26 1.78 8.95
C TYR A 29 7.54 3.18 8.41
N ILE A 30 8.03 4.08 9.27
CA ILE A 30 8.27 5.49 8.97
C ILE A 30 9.74 5.84 9.24
N LYS A 31 10.42 6.36 8.21
CA LYS A 31 11.69 7.07 8.36
C LYS A 31 11.41 8.56 8.48
N ASP A 32 10.93 9.15 7.39
CA ASP A 32 10.65 10.57 7.25
C ASP A 32 9.18 10.77 6.83
N MET A 33 8.59 11.91 7.21
CA MET A 33 7.16 12.17 7.08
C MET A 33 6.83 13.66 7.10
N ASP A 34 5.84 14.09 6.31
CA ASP A 34 5.28 15.44 6.40
C ASP A 34 4.13 15.54 7.41
N ASN A 35 3.93 16.73 7.98
CA ASN A 35 2.90 16.97 9.00
C ASN A 35 1.45 16.73 8.52
N TYR A 36 1.17 16.80 7.22
CA TYR A 36 -0.17 16.54 6.70
C TYR A 36 -0.45 15.03 6.68
N THR A 37 0.44 14.23 6.11
CA THR A 37 0.34 12.75 6.17
C THR A 37 0.38 12.22 7.60
N PHE A 38 1.14 12.86 8.49
CA PHE A 38 1.21 12.46 9.91
C PHE A 38 -0.15 12.54 10.64
N LYS A 39 -1.03 13.50 10.29
CA LYS A 39 -2.40 13.57 10.86
C LYS A 39 -3.20 12.30 10.60
N LEU A 40 -3.15 11.80 9.37
CA LEU A 40 -3.83 10.55 8.96
C LEU A 40 -3.24 9.33 9.69
N ILE A 41 -1.92 9.26 9.84
CA ILE A 41 -1.25 8.18 10.58
C ILE A 41 -1.71 8.18 12.04
N LYS A 42 -1.75 9.34 12.70
CA LYS A 42 -2.25 9.45 14.08
C LYS A 42 -3.72 9.11 14.23
N TYR A 43 -4.54 9.32 13.21
CA TYR A 43 -5.92 8.83 13.21
C TYR A 43 -5.99 7.30 13.19
N TYR A 44 -5.26 6.65 12.29
CA TYR A 44 -5.25 5.18 12.18
C TYR A 44 -4.66 4.47 13.40
N GLU A 45 -3.64 5.07 14.03
CA GLU A 45 -3.09 4.64 15.31
C GLU A 45 -4.15 4.79 16.44
N LYS A 46 -4.83 5.95 16.51
CA LYS A 46 -5.86 6.23 17.52
C LYS A 46 -7.06 5.28 17.45
N ILE A 47 -7.49 4.86 16.25
CA ILE A 47 -8.60 3.90 16.09
C ILE A 47 -8.15 2.43 16.19
N GLY A 48 -6.89 2.17 16.51
CA GLY A 48 -6.36 0.83 16.80
C GLY A 48 -6.13 -0.08 15.59
N ILE A 49 -6.24 0.43 14.36
CA ILE A 49 -6.03 -0.40 13.15
C ILE A 49 -4.58 -0.41 12.66
N ALA A 50 -3.74 0.51 13.14
CA ALA A 50 -2.34 0.61 12.73
C ALA A 50 -1.38 0.77 13.92
N GLU A 51 -0.26 0.06 13.91
CA GLU A 51 0.89 0.32 14.78
C GLU A 51 1.98 1.03 13.96
N VAL A 52 2.61 2.04 14.57
CA VAL A 52 3.56 2.92 13.89
C VAL A 52 4.99 2.63 14.38
N ILE A 53 5.81 2.07 13.50
CA ILE A 53 7.23 1.80 13.77
C ILE A 53 8.06 2.94 13.16
N ARG A 54 8.73 3.72 14.00
CA ARG A 54 9.68 4.74 13.55
C ARG A 54 11.09 4.14 13.47
N PHE A 55 11.75 4.32 12.32
CA PHE A 55 13.16 4.01 12.20
C PHE A 55 14.01 5.02 12.98
N ARG A 56 15.21 4.61 13.37
CA ARG A 56 16.10 5.40 14.23
C ARG A 56 16.85 6.44 13.40
N GLU A 57 16.95 7.65 13.94
CA GLU A 57 17.76 8.73 13.36
C GLU A 57 19.27 8.52 13.59
N TYR A 58 19.64 7.80 14.65
CA TYR A 58 21.03 7.45 14.95
C TYR A 58 21.51 6.28 14.08
N ASN A 59 22.70 6.44 13.47
CA ASN A 59 23.25 5.55 12.44
C ASN A 59 22.26 5.36 11.28
N ASP A 60 21.80 6.47 10.71
CA ASP A 60 20.89 6.47 9.56
C ASP A 60 21.49 5.75 8.34
N ARG A 61 20.60 5.22 7.49
CA ARG A 61 20.91 4.36 6.33
C ARG A 61 20.13 4.82 5.10
N PRO A 62 20.59 4.50 3.89
CA PRO A 62 19.81 4.62 2.67
C PRO A 62 18.43 3.96 2.80
N GLY A 63 17.39 4.55 2.22
CA GLY A 63 16.00 4.08 2.37
C GLY A 63 15.76 2.62 1.93
N GLN A 64 16.56 2.10 1.00
CA GLN A 64 16.51 0.69 0.58
C GLN A 64 16.96 -0.27 1.69
N GLU A 65 17.95 0.09 2.51
CA GLU A 65 18.35 -0.72 3.66
C GLU A 65 17.25 -0.73 4.74
N TRP A 66 16.64 0.44 4.99
CA TRP A 66 15.50 0.53 5.90
C TRP A 66 14.29 -0.28 5.42
N GLN A 67 14.10 -0.47 4.11
CA GLN A 67 13.05 -1.35 3.57
C GLN A 67 13.31 -2.81 3.97
N LEU A 68 14.55 -3.30 3.86
CA LEU A 68 14.93 -4.64 4.30
C LEU A 68 14.74 -4.83 5.82
N VAL A 69 15.09 -3.81 6.62
CA VAL A 69 14.86 -3.83 8.08
C VAL A 69 13.37 -3.85 8.40
N GLY A 70 12.55 -3.05 7.72
CA GLY A 70 11.10 -2.99 7.91
C GLY A 70 10.40 -4.29 7.55
N THR A 71 10.77 -4.92 6.44
CA THR A 71 10.26 -6.26 6.04
C THR A 71 10.59 -7.30 7.11
N GLN A 72 11.83 -7.30 7.63
CA GLN A 72 12.26 -8.28 8.62
C GLN A 72 11.59 -8.07 9.98
N ASP A 73 11.46 -6.82 10.45
CA ASP A 73 10.73 -6.51 11.68
C ASP A 73 9.24 -6.85 11.54
N CYS A 74 8.61 -6.49 10.41
CA CYS A 74 7.21 -6.82 10.13
C CYS A 74 6.96 -8.33 10.11
N LEU A 75 7.87 -9.10 9.49
CA LEU A 75 7.81 -10.55 9.55
C LEU A 75 7.90 -11.05 10.98
N GLN A 76 8.87 -10.61 11.78
CA GLN A 76 9.04 -11.13 13.14
C GLN A 76 7.91 -10.71 14.10
N ARG A 77 7.46 -9.45 14.01
CA ARG A 77 6.35 -8.88 14.78
C ARG A 77 5.04 -9.62 14.50
N SER A 78 4.76 -9.94 13.23
CA SER A 78 3.51 -10.59 12.81
C SER A 78 3.35 -12.06 13.21
N ARG A 79 4.45 -12.79 13.45
CA ARG A 79 4.49 -14.25 13.69
C ARG A 79 3.55 -14.80 14.76
N HIS A 80 3.16 -13.99 15.75
CA HIS A 80 2.43 -14.47 16.94
C HIS A 80 0.98 -13.99 17.04
N HIS A 81 0.51 -13.17 16.09
CA HIS A 81 -0.89 -12.70 16.07
C HIS A 81 -1.52 -12.69 14.67
N SER A 82 -0.74 -12.82 13.60
CA SER A 82 -1.21 -12.92 12.21
C SER A 82 -0.81 -14.25 11.59
N ARG A 83 -1.76 -14.98 11.01
CA ARG A 83 -1.48 -16.24 10.28
C ARG A 83 -0.81 -15.99 8.93
N TYR A 84 -1.06 -14.84 8.32
CA TYR A 84 -0.50 -14.41 7.04
C TYR A 84 -0.11 -12.92 7.15
N ALA A 85 0.98 -12.53 6.48
CA ALA A 85 1.44 -11.14 6.38
C ALA A 85 1.57 -10.74 4.91
N ILE A 86 1.38 -9.44 4.62
CA ILE A 86 1.54 -8.87 3.29
C ILE A 86 2.63 -7.80 3.38
N PHE A 87 3.64 -7.88 2.51
CA PHE A 87 4.67 -6.87 2.34
C PHE A 87 4.33 -6.05 1.11
N GLN A 88 4.17 -4.74 1.30
CA GLN A 88 3.49 -3.87 0.37
C GLN A 88 4.12 -2.49 0.46
N ASP A 89 4.68 -1.99 -0.62
CA ASP A 89 5.05 -0.57 -0.65
C ASP A 89 3.78 0.30 -0.60
N LEU A 90 3.99 1.55 -0.24
CA LEU A 90 2.91 2.47 0.13
C LEU A 90 1.92 2.71 -1.00
N ASP A 91 2.48 2.70 -2.18
CA ASP A 91 1.77 3.03 -3.37
C ASP A 91 0.85 1.82 -3.72
N GLU A 92 1.06 0.60 -3.17
CA GLU A 92 0.69 -0.70 -3.75
C GLU A 92 -0.66 -1.42 -3.44
N ARG A 93 -1.23 -2.18 -4.39
CA ARG A 93 -2.60 -2.77 -4.34
C ARG A 93 -2.73 -4.16 -5.03
N ILE A 94 -3.19 -5.17 -4.28
CA ILE A 94 -3.55 -6.52 -4.76
C ILE A 94 -5.05 -6.62 -5.05
N VAL A 95 -5.44 -7.02 -6.25
CA VAL A 95 -6.84 -7.14 -6.68
C VAL A 95 -7.17 -8.59 -7.04
N PRO A 96 -7.94 -9.31 -6.21
CA PRO A 96 -8.58 -10.57 -6.59
C PRO A 96 -9.52 -10.40 -7.80
N ALA A 97 -9.53 -11.40 -8.68
CA ALA A 97 -10.56 -11.57 -9.69
C ALA A 97 -11.82 -12.20 -9.09
N GLY A 98 -12.98 -11.98 -9.71
CA GLY A 98 -14.26 -12.40 -9.15
C GLY A 98 -14.59 -11.73 -7.82
N ASP A 99 -15.67 -12.14 -7.15
CA ASP A 99 -16.18 -11.48 -5.92
C ASP A 99 -15.59 -12.06 -4.62
N VAL A 100 -14.34 -12.55 -4.69
CA VAL A 100 -13.61 -13.11 -3.55
C VAL A 100 -12.78 -12.01 -2.87
N LYS A 101 -12.82 -11.95 -1.53
CA LYS A 101 -11.93 -11.08 -0.75
C LYS A 101 -10.52 -11.68 -0.66
N LEU A 102 -9.49 -10.83 -0.66
CA LEU A 102 -8.09 -11.27 -0.56
C LEU A 102 -7.84 -12.19 0.64
N ARG A 103 -8.44 -11.91 1.82
CA ARG A 103 -8.35 -12.79 3.00
C ARG A 103 -8.72 -14.25 2.67
N ASN A 104 -9.81 -14.44 1.92
CA ASN A 104 -10.32 -15.77 1.57
C ASN A 104 -9.42 -16.41 0.52
N LEU A 105 -9.07 -15.68 -0.54
CA LEU A 105 -8.18 -16.16 -1.61
C LEU A 105 -6.82 -16.63 -1.05
N ILE A 106 -6.20 -15.84 -0.16
CA ILE A 106 -4.94 -16.21 0.51
C ILE A 106 -5.14 -17.46 1.37
N LYS A 107 -6.19 -17.50 2.21
CA LYS A 107 -6.46 -18.65 3.09
C LYS A 107 -6.63 -19.94 2.27
N GLU A 108 -7.51 -19.93 1.29
CA GLU A 108 -7.81 -21.07 0.42
C GLU A 108 -6.54 -21.52 -0.32
N THR A 109 -5.77 -20.60 -0.90
CA THR A 109 -4.54 -20.92 -1.63
C THR A 109 -3.47 -21.53 -0.74
N MET A 110 -3.22 -20.96 0.45
CA MET A 110 -2.22 -21.49 1.39
C MET A 110 -2.60 -22.87 1.94
N GLU A 111 -3.89 -23.15 2.10
CA GLU A 111 -4.41 -24.42 2.62
C GLU A 111 -4.38 -25.57 1.60
N ILE A 112 -4.12 -25.33 0.30
CA ILE A 112 -4.06 -26.36 -0.76
C ILE A 112 -3.09 -27.51 -0.46
N SER A 113 -1.90 -27.21 0.05
CA SER A 113 -0.84 -28.21 0.28
C SER A 113 -0.20 -28.16 1.66
N GLY A 114 -0.55 -27.16 2.49
CA GLY A 114 0.10 -26.87 3.77
C GLY A 114 1.59 -26.50 3.69
N LYS A 115 2.17 -26.43 2.48
CA LYS A 115 3.61 -26.20 2.23
C LYS A 115 3.90 -24.86 1.56
N ILE A 116 2.88 -24.11 1.15
CA ILE A 116 3.05 -22.78 0.56
C ILE A 116 3.32 -21.80 1.71
N ALA A 117 4.41 -21.04 1.63
CA ALA A 117 4.72 -19.97 2.58
C ALA A 117 4.60 -18.57 1.98
N MET A 118 4.51 -18.44 0.65
CA MET A 118 4.44 -17.15 -0.03
C MET A 118 3.63 -17.26 -1.31
N ILE A 119 2.79 -16.25 -1.57
CA ILE A 119 2.01 -16.09 -2.80
C ILE A 119 2.50 -14.80 -3.46
N SER A 120 2.99 -14.91 -4.69
CA SER A 120 3.30 -13.79 -5.56
C SER A 120 2.11 -13.50 -6.47
N PHE A 121 2.10 -12.30 -7.04
CA PHE A 121 1.01 -11.83 -7.89
C PHE A 121 1.58 -11.23 -9.17
N VAL A 122 1.01 -11.60 -10.31
CA VAL A 122 1.40 -11.04 -11.61
C VAL A 122 1.24 -9.53 -11.58
N GLY A 123 2.34 -8.86 -11.93
CA GLY A 123 2.42 -7.41 -11.91
C GLY A 123 1.90 -6.75 -13.19
N GLU A 124 0.67 -6.23 -13.18
CA GLU A 124 0.17 -5.30 -14.19
C GLU A 124 0.71 -3.88 -13.93
N ARG A 125 1.25 -3.19 -14.94
CA ARG A 125 1.67 -1.77 -14.80
C ARG A 125 0.64 -0.83 -15.43
N VAL A 126 0.13 0.09 -14.63
CA VAL A 126 -0.85 1.11 -15.00
C VAL A 126 -0.22 2.50 -14.85
N GLU A 127 -0.64 3.46 -15.66
CA GLU A 127 -0.09 4.82 -15.64
C GLU A 127 -0.98 5.78 -14.82
N ARG A 128 -0.36 6.70 -14.06
CA ARG A 128 -1.11 7.81 -13.42
C ARG A 128 -1.21 8.97 -14.40
N THR A 129 -2.44 9.33 -14.77
CA THR A 129 -2.73 10.41 -15.73
C THR A 129 -2.69 11.81 -15.11
N SER A 130 -2.51 11.93 -13.80
CA SER A 130 -2.45 13.22 -13.08
C SER A 130 -1.63 13.10 -11.79
N ARG A 131 -1.25 14.26 -11.25
CA ARG A 131 -0.48 14.36 -9.99
C ARG A 131 -1.38 14.15 -8.78
N VAL A 132 -0.79 13.62 -7.71
CA VAL A 132 -1.45 13.54 -6.39
C VAL A 132 -1.81 14.96 -5.92
N PRO A 133 -3.07 15.25 -5.55
CA PRO A 133 -3.43 16.53 -4.97
C PRO A 133 -2.68 16.74 -3.64
N LEU A 134 -2.14 17.94 -3.46
CA LEU A 134 -1.33 18.26 -2.28
C LEU A 134 -2.15 18.23 -0.98
N GLU A 135 -3.46 18.42 -1.06
CA GLU A 135 -4.36 18.54 0.09
C GLU A 135 -5.72 17.95 -0.28
N TYR A 136 -6.49 17.57 0.74
CA TYR A 136 -7.83 17.01 0.59
C TYR A 136 -8.82 18.07 0.07
N LYS A 137 -8.86 18.17 -1.27
CA LYS A 137 -9.83 18.94 -2.06
C LYS A 137 -10.37 18.11 -3.25
N VAL A 138 -9.64 17.09 -3.72
CA VAL A 138 -9.94 16.14 -4.84
C VAL A 138 -9.22 14.79 -4.57
N LEU A 139 -9.52 13.67 -5.26
CA LEU A 139 -9.09 12.27 -4.94
C LEU A 139 -8.54 11.42 -6.15
N LEU A 140 -7.47 10.58 -6.02
CA LEU A 140 -6.80 9.77 -7.12
C LEU A 140 -5.59 8.81 -6.71
N MET A 141 -5.42 7.56 -7.26
CA MET A 141 -4.87 6.32 -6.53
C MET A 141 -3.63 5.40 -7.01
N TRP A 142 -3.21 4.28 -6.26
CA TRP A 142 -2.56 2.87 -6.55
C TRP A 142 -1.00 2.45 -6.82
N VAL A 143 -0.42 1.12 -6.73
CA VAL A 143 0.97 0.35 -7.09
C VAL A 143 1.24 -1.30 -6.81
N HIS A 144 2.46 -1.94 -6.53
CA HIS A 144 3.07 -3.36 -6.79
C HIS A 144 3.73 -4.47 -5.74
N HIS A 145 5.04 -4.98 -5.79
CA HIS A 145 5.62 -6.41 -5.51
C HIS A 145 7.05 -6.70 -4.81
N VAL A 146 7.48 -7.98 -4.50
CA VAL A 146 8.74 -8.49 -3.78
C VAL A 146 9.51 -9.71 -4.44
N GLU A 147 10.79 -10.05 -4.11
CA GLU A 147 11.71 -10.90 -4.96
C GLU A 147 12.55 -12.11 -4.39
N VAL A 148 12.57 -12.53 -3.09
CA VAL A 148 13.51 -13.62 -2.59
C VAL A 148 12.88 -14.59 -1.55
N TYR A 149 13.33 -15.87 -1.52
CA TYR A 149 12.80 -16.98 -0.68
C TYR A 149 13.84 -17.78 0.13
N PHE A 150 13.37 -18.51 1.16
CA PHE A 150 14.15 -19.47 1.97
C PHE A 150 14.14 -20.89 1.37
N PRO A 151 15.15 -21.75 1.65
CA PRO A 151 15.20 -23.13 1.13
C PRO A 151 13.96 -23.97 1.49
N GLY A 152 13.47 -24.75 0.53
CA GLY A 152 12.26 -25.58 0.68
C GLY A 152 10.94 -24.84 0.45
N TYR A 153 10.97 -23.51 0.35
CA TYR A 153 9.81 -22.68 0.01
C TYR A 153 9.91 -22.11 -1.39
N THR A 154 8.78 -22.06 -2.08
CA THR A 154 8.65 -21.47 -3.41
C THR A 154 7.65 -20.31 -3.38
N GLY A 155 7.81 -19.36 -4.30
CA GLY A 155 6.74 -18.43 -4.62
C GLY A 155 5.73 -19.10 -5.55
N TYR A 156 4.44 -18.95 -5.26
CA TYR A 156 3.36 -19.31 -6.18
C TYR A 156 2.78 -18.04 -6.79
N GLU A 157 3.05 -17.82 -8.07
CA GLU A 157 2.47 -16.69 -8.83
C GLU A 157 1.04 -17.05 -9.23
N LEU A 158 0.07 -16.29 -8.72
CA LEU A 158 -1.34 -16.47 -9.07
C LEU A 158 -1.56 -16.11 -10.56
N PRO A 159 -2.25 -16.96 -11.35
CA PRO A 159 -2.62 -16.63 -12.71
C PRO A 159 -3.40 -15.30 -12.79
N PRO A 160 -3.23 -14.48 -13.86
CA PRO A 160 -3.90 -13.18 -13.98
C PRO A 160 -5.43 -13.25 -13.87
N GLU A 161 -6.02 -14.38 -14.24
CA GLU A 161 -7.45 -14.66 -14.17
C GLU A 161 -7.94 -14.86 -12.73
N LYS A 162 -7.03 -15.07 -11.76
CA LYS A 162 -7.33 -15.21 -10.33
C LYS A 162 -7.04 -13.95 -9.53
N ALA A 163 -5.94 -13.26 -9.82
CA ALA A 163 -5.61 -11.99 -9.19
C ALA A 163 -4.55 -11.25 -10.00
N ILE A 164 -4.61 -9.92 -9.95
CA ILE A 164 -3.57 -9.03 -10.49
C ILE A 164 -3.14 -8.03 -9.43
N LEU A 165 -1.86 -7.68 -9.49
CA LEU A 165 -1.23 -6.66 -8.67
C LEU A 165 -0.90 -5.47 -9.56
N ARG A 166 -1.29 -4.24 -9.20
CA ARG A 166 -1.38 -3.15 -10.17
C ARG A 166 -0.41 -1.99 -9.88
N HIS A 167 0.79 -1.98 -10.48
CA HIS A 167 1.81 -0.90 -10.35
C HIS A 167 1.27 0.43 -10.89
N TYR A 168 1.57 1.56 -10.26
CA TYR A 168 1.30 2.88 -10.84
C TYR A 168 2.47 3.82 -10.67
N ARG A 169 3.04 4.22 -11.81
CA ARG A 169 4.22 5.09 -11.80
C ARG A 169 3.84 6.49 -12.23
N ASP A 170 4.26 7.48 -11.44
CA ASP A 170 4.25 8.89 -11.88
C ASP A 170 5.46 9.12 -12.80
N LEU A 171 5.21 9.14 -14.11
CA LEU A 171 6.23 9.42 -15.11
C LEU A 171 6.59 10.91 -15.20
N THR A 172 5.85 11.81 -14.55
CA THR A 172 6.13 13.27 -14.54
C THR A 172 7.32 13.64 -13.63
N ARG A 173 7.77 12.72 -12.77
CA ARG A 173 8.97 12.85 -11.91
C ARG A 173 10.17 11.98 -12.36
N ALA A 174 10.08 11.28 -13.47
CA ALA A 174 11.20 10.50 -13.99
C ALA A 174 12.28 11.43 -14.59
N ASN A 175 13.49 11.43 -14.01
CA ASN A 175 14.64 12.17 -14.55
C ASN A 175 14.87 11.89 -16.04
N LEU A 176 15.29 12.92 -16.79
CA LEU A 176 15.48 12.87 -18.25
C LEU A 176 16.32 11.67 -18.73
N THR A 177 17.32 11.26 -17.94
CA THR A 177 18.18 10.09 -18.20
C THR A 177 17.43 8.75 -18.32
N ARG A 178 16.17 8.67 -17.87
CA ARG A 178 15.34 7.45 -17.99
C ARG A 178 14.49 7.42 -19.25
N ARG A 179 14.32 8.54 -19.97
CA ARG A 179 13.63 8.60 -21.29
C ARG A 179 14.45 8.03 -22.45
N LEU A 180 15.75 7.82 -22.25
CA LEU A 180 16.70 7.39 -23.29
C LEU A 180 17.06 5.90 -23.24
N ARG A 181 16.50 5.11 -22.30
CA ARG A 181 16.62 3.64 -22.40
C ARG A 181 15.67 3.17 -23.50
N PRO A 182 16.10 2.28 -24.42
CA PRO A 182 15.21 1.73 -25.43
C PRO A 182 13.97 1.13 -24.75
N ILE A 183 12.80 1.37 -25.34
CA ILE A 183 11.52 0.83 -24.85
C ILE A 183 11.52 -0.67 -25.19
N THR A 184 12.23 -1.45 -24.39
CA THR A 184 12.17 -2.90 -24.45
C THR A 184 10.84 -3.38 -23.87
N HIS A 185 10.41 -4.56 -24.32
CA HIS A 185 9.11 -5.19 -24.08
C HIS A 185 8.58 -5.15 -22.63
N TRP A 186 9.48 -5.04 -21.65
CA TRP A 186 9.21 -4.90 -20.20
C TRP A 186 8.39 -3.66 -19.79
N PHE A 187 8.22 -2.64 -20.65
CA PHE A 187 7.60 -1.35 -20.31
C PHE A 187 6.22 -1.10 -20.93
N MET A 188 5.46 -2.14 -21.28
CA MET A 188 4.06 -1.96 -21.70
C MET A 188 3.18 -1.59 -20.49
N TYR A 189 2.62 -0.38 -20.50
CA TYR A 189 1.62 0.07 -19.53
C TYR A 189 0.21 -0.11 -20.08
N THR A 190 -0.71 -0.63 -19.27
CA THR A 190 -2.12 -0.76 -19.62
C THR A 190 -2.93 0.40 -19.03
N LYS A 191 -3.72 1.09 -19.86
CA LYS A 191 -4.57 2.20 -19.42
C LYS A 191 -5.93 1.68 -18.94
N ILE A 192 -5.95 0.98 -17.80
CA ILE A 192 -7.14 0.29 -17.29
C ILE A 192 -7.51 0.82 -15.89
N GLY A 193 -8.76 1.29 -15.74
CA GLY A 193 -9.29 1.89 -14.51
C GLY A 193 -9.46 0.90 -13.34
N TYR A 194 -9.89 1.39 -12.17
CA TYR A 194 -10.13 0.55 -10.99
C TYR A 194 -11.35 -0.35 -11.20
N PRO A 195 -11.34 -1.61 -10.71
CA PRO A 195 -12.49 -2.50 -10.81
C PRO A 195 -13.77 -1.79 -10.40
N ALA A 196 -14.70 -1.64 -11.34
CA ALA A 196 -15.84 -0.74 -11.19
C ALA A 196 -16.68 -1.05 -9.94
N LYS A 197 -16.77 -2.32 -9.55
CA LYS A 197 -17.45 -2.78 -8.33
C LYS A 197 -16.78 -2.34 -7.02
N LEU A 198 -15.45 -2.19 -7.02
CA LEU A 198 -14.69 -1.83 -5.82
C LEU A 198 -14.49 -0.30 -5.70
N MET A 199 -14.55 0.45 -6.81
CA MET A 199 -14.27 1.91 -6.82
C MET A 199 -15.23 2.70 -5.91
N PRO A 200 -16.57 2.53 -5.96
CA PRO A 200 -17.49 3.24 -5.06
C PRO A 200 -17.28 2.92 -3.57
N LEU A 201 -16.93 1.66 -3.26
CA LEU A 201 -16.65 1.23 -1.89
C LEU A 201 -15.40 1.93 -1.35
N LEU A 202 -14.35 1.96 -2.16
CA LEU A 202 -13.07 2.54 -1.79
C LEU A 202 -13.13 4.06 -1.72
N TYR A 203 -13.78 4.71 -2.70
CA TYR A 203 -14.10 6.14 -2.64
C TYR A 203 -14.79 6.49 -1.31
N ARG A 204 -15.86 5.79 -0.95
CA ARG A 204 -16.65 6.10 0.25
C ARG A 204 -15.87 5.92 1.55
N GLN A 205 -15.06 4.87 1.67
CA GLN A 205 -14.24 4.65 2.87
C GLN A 205 -13.12 5.69 3.00
N VAL A 206 -12.47 6.03 1.88
CA VAL A 206 -11.43 7.06 1.83
C VAL A 206 -12.04 8.43 2.15
N GLU A 207 -13.12 8.85 1.49
CA GLU A 207 -13.86 10.09 1.77
C GLU A 207 -14.28 10.20 3.24
N THR A 208 -14.90 9.14 3.80
CA THR A 208 -15.32 9.11 5.22
C THR A 208 -14.13 9.34 6.15
N THR A 209 -13.03 8.62 5.92
CA THR A 209 -11.81 8.72 6.73
C THR A 209 -11.18 10.10 6.62
N LEU A 210 -11.06 10.64 5.42
CA LEU A 210 -10.45 11.95 5.18
C LEU A 210 -11.28 13.09 5.79
N ASN A 211 -12.61 13.00 5.75
CA ASN A 211 -13.50 13.94 6.43
C ASN A 211 -13.27 13.91 7.96
N GLN A 212 -13.14 12.72 8.56
CA GLN A 212 -12.85 12.55 9.99
C GLN A 212 -11.48 13.12 10.38
N VAL A 213 -10.47 12.98 9.52
CA VAL A 213 -9.09 13.44 9.76
C VAL A 213 -8.92 14.94 9.56
N TYR A 214 -9.45 15.49 8.46
CA TYR A 214 -9.10 16.83 7.97
C TYR A 214 -10.24 17.86 8.09
N THR A 215 -11.49 17.44 8.21
CA THR A 215 -12.66 18.34 8.26
C THR A 215 -13.16 18.53 9.71
N VAL A 216 -13.29 17.44 10.48
CA VAL A 216 -13.80 17.50 11.86
C VAL A 216 -12.82 18.21 12.82
N SER A 217 -11.51 18.13 12.58
CA SER A 217 -10.48 18.72 13.44
C SER A 217 -10.50 20.25 13.51
N ASN A 218 -11.24 20.94 12.65
CA ASN A 218 -11.35 22.41 12.66
C ASN A 218 -12.46 22.95 13.58
N GLN A 219 -13.30 22.10 14.18
CA GLN A 219 -14.40 22.57 15.04
C GLN A 219 -14.01 22.70 16.53
N THR A 220 -12.95 22.03 16.99
CA THR A 220 -12.53 22.06 18.40
C THR A 220 -11.63 23.24 18.80
N THR A 221 -11.29 24.15 17.89
CA THR A 221 -10.47 25.34 18.18
C THR A 221 -11.26 26.64 18.41
N ASN A 222 -12.60 26.62 18.35
CA ASN A 222 -13.45 27.81 18.50
C ASN A 222 -14.30 27.82 19.79
N LEU A 223 -13.84 27.14 20.84
CA LEU A 223 -14.40 27.24 22.20
C LEU A 223 -13.27 27.44 23.20
N ASN A 224 -12.84 28.70 23.34
CA ASN A 224 -12.21 29.30 24.52
C ASN A 224 -11.83 30.77 24.20
N ILE A 225 -12.82 31.65 24.28
CA ILE A 225 -12.69 33.07 24.64
C ILE A 225 -13.70 33.31 25.75
#